data_AF-A0A817N7R3-F1
#
_entry.id   AF-A0A817N7R3-F1
#
_cell.length_a   1.000
_cell.length_b   1.000
_cell.length_c   1.000
_cell.angle_alpha   90.00
_cell.angle_beta   90.00
_cell.angle_gamma   90.00
#
_symmetry.space_group_name_H-M   'P 1'
#
loop_
_entity.id
_entity.type
_entity.pdbx_description
1 polymer ?
#
loop_
_entity_poly.entity_id
_entity_poly.type
_entity_poly.pdbx_seq_one_letter_code
_entity_poly.pdbx_strand_id
1 'polypeptide(L)'
;KQRIVGGRSGGAGCIVSAAGAPFAIGADIGGSIRLPSFMNGIFGHKTTPDIVPNDGQYPPHKDHHQKYLLSTGPMCRYACDLQPMLKVLAGPHNIERLLHFDVS
;
A
#
# COMPACT_ATOMS: atom_id res chain seq x y z
N LYS A 1 4.18 28.15 -3.76
CA LYS A 1 3.48 27.81 -2.49
C LYS A 1 3.82 26.38 -2.12
N GLN A 2 4.20 26.09 -0.88
CA GLN A 2 4.43 24.71 -0.41
C GLN A 2 3.10 23.98 -0.20
N ARG A 3 3.09 22.65 -0.38
CA ARG A 3 1.92 21.77 -0.22
C ARG A 3 2.30 20.57 0.64
N ILE A 4 1.34 20.03 1.39
CA ILE A 4 1.52 18.78 2.14
C ILE A 4 1.48 17.57 1.19
N VAL A 5 2.13 16.48 1.59
CA VAL A 5 2.21 15.22 0.81
C VAL A 5 1.22 14.15 1.27
N GLY A 6 0.29 14.48 2.18
CA GLY A 6 -0.57 13.51 2.85
C GLY A 6 0.18 12.66 3.89
N GLY A 7 -0.53 11.76 4.57
CA GLY A 7 0.10 10.90 5.56
C GLY A 7 -0.73 9.69 6.00
N ARG A 8 -0.12 8.73 6.71
CA ARG A 8 1.27 8.76 7.22
C ARG A 8 2.34 8.34 6.21
N SER A 9 1.99 7.65 5.12
CA SER A 9 2.95 7.22 4.08
C SER A 9 3.34 8.36 3.11
N GLY A 10 3.43 9.60 3.61
CA GLY A 10 3.73 10.79 2.82
C GLY A 10 5.12 10.73 2.17
N GLY A 11 6.12 10.25 2.91
CA GLY A 11 7.47 10.03 2.40
C GLY A 11 7.51 9.02 1.24
N ALA A 12 6.78 7.91 1.37
CA ALA A 12 6.63 6.92 0.30
C ALA A 12 5.94 7.52 -0.94
N GLY A 13 4.87 8.31 -0.74
CA GLY A 13 4.19 8.99 -1.83
C GLY A 13 5.09 9.97 -2.59
N CYS A 14 5.83 10.81 -1.87
CA CYS A 14 6.66 11.83 -2.51
C CYS A 14 7.92 11.25 -3.16
N ILE A 15 8.57 10.24 -2.57
CA ILE A 15 9.79 9.65 -3.16
C ILE A 15 9.48 8.90 -4.45
N VAL A 16 8.33 8.21 -4.52
CA VAL A 16 7.86 7.53 -5.74
C VAL A 16 7.46 8.55 -6.81
N SER A 17 6.72 9.59 -6.42
CA SER A 17 6.32 10.68 -7.34
C SER A 17 7.54 11.41 -7.92
N ALA A 18 8.56 11.68 -7.09
CA ALA A 18 9.82 12.30 -7.49
C ALA A 18 10.78 11.38 -8.25
N ALA A 19 10.36 10.14 -8.58
CA ALA A 19 11.18 9.11 -9.22
C ALA A 19 12.46 8.74 -8.45
N GLY A 20 12.52 9.01 -7.14
CA GLY A 20 13.61 8.59 -6.26
C GLY A 20 13.53 7.11 -5.86
N ALA A 21 12.35 6.49 -5.99
CA ALA A 21 12.14 5.06 -5.87
C ALA A 21 11.11 4.60 -6.91
N PRO A 22 11.24 3.38 -7.49
CA PRO A 22 10.28 2.88 -8.48
C PRO A 22 8.91 2.57 -7.84
N PHE A 23 8.92 2.16 -6.58
CA PHE A 23 7.74 1.79 -5.81
C PHE A 23 8.02 1.93 -4.32
N ALA A 24 6.96 1.89 -3.52
CA ALA A 24 7.03 1.90 -2.06
C ALA A 24 5.94 1.02 -1.44
N ILE A 25 6.09 0.75 -0.15
CA ILE A 25 5.13 0.03 0.67
C ILE A 25 4.57 1.02 1.70
N GLY A 26 3.26 1.02 1.87
CA GLY A 26 2.60 1.84 2.89
C GLY A 26 1.68 1.02 3.77
N ALA A 27 1.16 1.66 4.80
CA ALA A 27 0.15 1.11 5.69
C ALA A 27 -1.08 2.02 5.75
N ASP A 28 -2.27 1.43 5.79
CA ASP A 28 -3.54 2.13 5.71
C ASP A 28 -4.55 1.53 6.68
N ILE A 29 -4.90 2.29 7.71
CA ILE A 29 -6.06 2.05 8.58
C ILE A 29 -7.20 2.99 8.16
N GLY A 30 -6.89 4.29 8.01
CA GLY A 30 -7.85 5.35 7.74
C GLY A 30 -7.57 6.15 6.46
N GLY A 31 -6.78 5.61 5.53
CA GLY A 31 -6.43 6.28 4.27
C GLY A 31 -4.93 6.53 4.07
N SER A 32 -4.06 5.99 4.93
CA SER A 32 -2.63 6.33 4.93
C SER A 32 -1.79 5.76 3.78
N ILE A 33 -2.38 4.98 2.86
CA ILE A 33 -1.84 4.69 1.52
C ILE A 33 -2.55 5.59 0.50
N ARG A 34 -3.88 5.57 0.53
CA ARG A 34 -4.73 6.20 -0.49
C ARG A 34 -4.59 7.73 -0.53
N LEU A 35 -4.56 8.38 0.62
CA LEU A 35 -4.44 9.84 0.73
C LEU A 35 -3.06 10.34 0.26
N PRO A 36 -1.91 9.80 0.72
CA PRO A 36 -0.62 10.15 0.12
C PRO A 36 -0.57 9.88 -1.39
N SER A 37 -1.12 8.78 -1.86
CA SER A 37 -1.12 8.45 -3.29
C SER A 37 -1.87 9.50 -4.11
N PHE A 38 -3.07 9.88 -3.65
CA PHE A 38 -3.86 10.95 -4.26
C PHE A 38 -3.13 12.30 -4.26
N MET A 39 -2.53 12.69 -3.13
CA MET A 39 -1.86 13.99 -3.01
C MET A 39 -0.57 14.10 -3.82
N ASN A 40 0.11 12.98 -4.08
CA ASN A 40 1.37 12.95 -4.85
C ASN A 40 1.20 12.48 -6.30
N GLY A 41 -0.04 12.23 -6.74
CA GLY A 41 -0.34 11.85 -8.13
C GLY A 41 0.17 10.47 -8.53
N ILE A 42 0.12 9.50 -7.61
CA ILE A 42 0.55 8.12 -7.85
C ILE A 42 -0.58 7.14 -7.50
N PHE A 43 -0.39 5.87 -7.84
CA PHE A 43 -1.32 4.80 -7.46
C PHE A 43 -0.92 4.21 -6.11
N GLY A 44 -1.92 3.86 -5.30
CA GLY A 44 -1.70 3.14 -4.06
C GLY A 44 -2.91 2.28 -3.71
N HIS A 45 -2.65 1.04 -3.33
CA HIS A 45 -3.69 0.04 -3.09
C HIS A 45 -3.76 -0.34 -1.62
N LYS A 46 -4.89 -0.05 -0.97
CA LYS A 46 -5.23 -0.65 0.32
C LYS A 46 -5.81 -2.04 0.03
N THR A 47 -5.10 -3.08 0.46
CA THR A 47 -5.52 -4.46 0.21
C THR A 47 -6.77 -4.83 1.01
N THR A 48 -7.40 -5.92 0.60
CA THR A 48 -8.30 -6.67 1.48
C THR A 48 -7.54 -7.08 2.76
N PRO A 49 -8.16 -7.01 3.94
CA PRO A 49 -7.54 -7.45 5.19
C PRO A 49 -6.96 -8.86 5.08
N ASP A 50 -5.82 -9.08 5.74
CA ASP A 50 -5.11 -10.37 5.83
C ASP A 50 -4.61 -10.98 4.50
N ILE A 51 -4.69 -10.27 3.36
CA ILE A 51 -4.04 -10.69 2.11
C ILE A 51 -2.53 -10.46 2.19
N VAL A 52 -2.12 -9.29 2.67
CA VAL A 52 -0.72 -8.97 2.94
C VAL A 52 -0.51 -9.13 4.45
N PRO A 53 0.43 -9.98 4.90
CA PRO A 53 0.76 -10.10 6.32
C PRO A 53 1.23 -8.76 6.88
N ASN A 54 0.72 -8.39 8.06
CA ASN A 54 1.12 -7.18 8.79
C ASN A 54 2.16 -7.49 9.89
N ASP A 55 2.87 -8.62 9.79
CA ASP A 55 3.92 -8.99 10.74
C ASP A 55 5.05 -7.95 10.72
N GLY A 56 5.50 -7.54 11.90
CA GLY A 56 6.53 -6.51 12.06
C GLY A 56 6.04 -5.06 11.88
N GLN A 57 4.74 -4.83 11.68
CA GLN A 57 4.18 -3.49 11.57
C GLN A 57 4.20 -2.76 12.93
N TYR A 58 4.71 -1.53 12.95
CA TYR A 58 4.84 -0.72 14.17
C TYR A 58 4.18 0.66 14.02
N PRO A 59 3.46 1.16 15.04
CA PRO A 59 3.13 0.48 16.30
C PRO A 59 2.20 -0.73 16.07
N PRO A 60 2.25 -1.75 16.95
CA PRO A 60 1.33 -2.88 16.83
C PRO A 60 -0.12 -2.41 16.98
N HIS A 61 -1.04 -3.17 16.38
CA HIS A 61 -2.47 -2.96 16.57
C HIS A 61 -2.85 -3.13 18.05
N LYS A 62 -3.75 -2.28 18.56
CA LYS A 62 -4.17 -2.30 19.97
C LYS A 62 -5.34 -3.23 20.25
N ASP A 63 -6.18 -3.45 19.25
CA ASP A 63 -7.40 -4.22 19.37
C ASP A 63 -7.75 -4.93 18.04
N HIS A 64 -8.79 -5.76 18.08
CA HIS A 64 -9.28 -6.52 16.92
C HIS A 64 -9.78 -5.63 15.79
N HIS A 65 -10.36 -4.46 16.09
CA HIS A 65 -10.83 -3.54 15.06
C HIS A 65 -9.66 -2.93 14.30
N GLN A 66 -8.62 -2.49 15.01
CA GLN A 66 -7.40 -1.99 14.38
C GLN A 66 -6.71 -3.07 13.55
N LYS A 67 -6.65 -4.30 14.05
CA LYS A 67 -6.10 -5.44 13.29
C LYS A 67 -6.82 -5.62 11.96
N TYR A 68 -8.15 -5.59 11.97
CA TYR A 68 -8.96 -5.80 10.77
C TYR A 68 -8.93 -4.62 9.79
N LEU A 69 -8.79 -3.40 10.30
CA LEU A 69 -8.74 -2.19 9.47
C LEU A 69 -7.36 -1.94 8.85
N LEU A 70 -6.30 -2.36 9.55
CA LEU A 70 -4.93 -2.19 9.11
C LEU A 70 -4.63 -3.05 7.88
N SER A 71 -4.14 -2.41 6.83
CA SER A 71 -3.67 -3.10 5.62
C SER A 71 -2.33 -2.53 5.17
N THR A 72 -1.37 -3.40 4.90
CA THR A 72 -0.14 -3.08 4.17
C THR A 72 -0.38 -3.21 2.67
N GLY A 73 0.16 -2.30 1.86
CA GLY A 73 -0.05 -2.38 0.42
C GLY A 73 0.92 -1.55 -0.43
N PRO A 74 0.92 -1.80 -1.74
CA PRO A 74 1.87 -1.18 -2.68
C PRO A 74 1.47 0.24 -3.07
N MET A 75 2.49 1.04 -3.40
CA MET A 75 2.40 2.38 -3.96
C MET A 75 3.36 2.48 -5.16
N CYS A 76 2.90 2.95 -6.32
CA CYS A 76 3.65 2.95 -7.57
C CYS A 76 3.18 4.04 -8.54
N ARG A 77 4.01 4.38 -9.55
CA ARG A 77 3.66 5.38 -10.58
C ARG A 77 2.73 4.86 -11.66
N TYR A 78 2.78 3.56 -11.96
CA TYR A 78 1.96 2.95 -13.00
C TYR A 78 1.00 1.94 -12.40
N ALA A 79 -0.26 1.99 -12.79
CA ALA A 79 -1.30 1.08 -12.27
C ALA A 79 -0.96 -0.39 -12.51
N CYS A 80 -0.28 -0.70 -13.63
CA CYS A 80 0.17 -2.06 -13.95
C CYS A 80 1.16 -2.63 -12.93
N ASP A 81 1.87 -1.80 -12.15
CA ASP A 81 2.81 -2.26 -11.14
C ASP A 81 2.11 -2.72 -9.84
N LEU A 82 0.86 -2.32 -9.61
CA LEU A 82 0.13 -2.69 -8.38
C LEU A 82 -0.05 -4.20 -8.25
N GLN A 83 -0.40 -4.87 -9.34
CA GLN A 83 -0.68 -6.29 -9.36
C GLN A 83 0.56 -7.17 -9.09
N PRO A 84 1.70 -7.02 -9.81
CA PRO A 84 2.89 -7.80 -9.52
C PRO A 84 3.42 -7.52 -8.11
N MET A 85 3.38 -6.26 -7.65
CA MET A 85 3.74 -5.94 -6.26
C MET A 85 2.82 -6.61 -5.25
N LEU A 86 1.51 -6.60 -5.47
CA LEU A 86 0.55 -7.26 -4.58
C LEU A 86 0.80 -8.77 -4.51
N LYS A 87 1.10 -9.43 -5.63
CA LYS A 87 1.46 -10.86 -5.67
C LYS A 87 2.69 -11.14 -4.80
N VAL A 88 3.71 -10.28 -4.87
CA VAL A 88 4.91 -10.41 -4.03
C VAL A 88 4.59 -10.17 -2.55
N LEU A 89 3.85 -9.11 -2.23
CA LEU A 89 3.53 -8.75 -0.85
C LEU A 89 2.57 -9.75 -0.18
N ALA A 90 1.65 -10.35 -0.91
CA ALA A 90 0.75 -11.38 -0.38
C ALA A 90 1.54 -12.62 0.09
N GLY A 91 2.67 -12.90 -0.56
CA GLY A 91 3.50 -14.05 -0.28
C GLY A 91 2.84 -15.38 -0.69
N PRO A 92 3.58 -16.49 -0.55
CA PRO A 92 3.16 -17.79 -1.08
C PRO A 92 1.87 -18.32 -0.43
N HIS A 93 1.59 -17.96 0.81
CA HIS A 93 0.43 -18.45 1.55
C HIS A 93 -0.89 -17.77 1.14
N ASN A 94 -0.84 -16.54 0.62
CA ASN A 94 -2.05 -15.78 0.26
C ASN A 94 -2.18 -15.53 -1.24
N ILE A 95 -1.20 -15.90 -2.06
CA ILE A 95 -1.24 -15.65 -3.51
C ILE A 95 -2.44 -16.35 -4.18
N GLU A 96 -2.83 -17.53 -3.70
CA GLU A 96 -4.01 -18.26 -4.18
C GLU A 96 -5.34 -17.60 -3.81
N ARG A 97 -5.34 -16.69 -2.81
CA ARG A 97 -6.51 -15.91 -2.41
C ARG A 97 -6.68 -14.66 -3.28
N LEU A 98 -5.68 -14.31 -4.09
CA LEU A 98 -5.84 -13.28 -5.10
C LEU A 98 -6.65 -13.86 -6.25
N LEU A 99 -7.62 -13.08 -6.74
CA LEU A 99 -8.27 -13.44 -8.00
C LEU A 99 -7.20 -13.61 -9.08
N HIS A 100 -7.36 -14.62 -9.94
CA HIS A 100 -6.53 -14.78 -11.13
C HIS A 100 -6.76 -13.57 -12.04
N PHE A 101 -5.97 -12.52 -11.81
CA PHE A 101 -5.89 -11.37 -12.69
C PHE A 101 -5.05 -11.77 -13.90
N ASP A 102 -5.65 -12.51 -14.83
CA ASP A 102 -5.15 -12.57 -16.20
C ASP A 102 -5.54 -11.25 -16.85
N VAL A 103 -4.65 -10.26 -16.71
CA VAL A 103 -4.72 -9.06 -17.54
C VAL A 103 -3.90 -9.41 -18.77
N SER A 104 -4.60 -9.96 -19.77
CA SER A 104 -4.13 -10.17 -21.14
C SER A 104 -3.70 -8.87 -21.79
#